data_AF-A0A7J6TU14-F1
#
_entry.id   AF-A0A7J6TU14-F1
#
_cell.length_a   1.000
_cell.length_b   1.000
_cell.length_c   1.000
_cell.angle_alpha   90.00
_cell.angle_beta   90.00
_cell.angle_gamma   90.00
#
_symmetry.space_group_name_H-M   'P 1'
#
loop_
_entity.id
_entity.type
_entity.pdbx_description
1 polymer ?
#
loop_
_entity_poly.entity_id
_entity_poly.type
_entity_poly.pdbx_seq_one_letter_code
_entity_poly.pdbx_strand_id
1 'polypeptide(L)'
;LNGPDANGLLVLGHELCDDGNSLLLPTYKYKDAIDFDLSGPVSFQKALSLLNILWQAWDLLPWHILIIKNCLTALVSRLRAVKEHKWSDKIDDKALDLLRRWQQLLKASPPTPTHRYIDHQSPIQVWFDSSELLGAMVATQNDKVIFRKQWRWSTQERALHINVKELTTAYYALSTLVSFELDTNKQFSKIILYGDNRTANAALASGKVSTSGKQATLLQRTIDLIHYLMGKRQFDIHFVASADNPADAGTRCDLYTDVVQYRDSIDGICLDTIADDDALDTDTVHVARIIRKRGDEDEDDDINDSDKRRRLEQPLRVPTNPLPPLQRPPYSDIVQLPSDMLAIYRSLPLSDDGRRQLADDDFLYKCAEFCHSLKHT
;
A
#
# COMPACT_ATOMS: atom_id res chain seq x y z
N LEU A 1 -23.62 -8.03 18.51
CA LEU A 1 -22.48 -8.52 19.30
C LEU A 1 -23.01 -8.85 20.70
N ASN A 2 -23.57 -10.05 20.90
CA ASN A 2 -24.11 -10.48 22.20
C ASN A 2 -23.27 -11.62 22.78
N GLY A 3 -22.87 -11.48 24.04
CA GLY A 3 -22.63 -12.61 24.96
C GLY A 3 -21.19 -12.77 25.47
N PRO A 4 -20.99 -13.13 26.76
CA PRO A 4 -19.77 -12.89 27.55
C PRO A 4 -18.83 -14.11 27.68
N ASP A 5 -18.84 -15.06 26.74
CA ASP A 5 -17.97 -16.25 26.75
C ASP A 5 -16.82 -16.19 25.73
N ALA A 6 -16.53 -15.02 25.16
CA ALA A 6 -15.47 -14.85 24.17
C ALA A 6 -14.11 -14.54 24.84
N ASN A 7 -13.59 -15.46 25.66
CA ASN A 7 -12.14 -15.54 25.86
C ASN A 7 -11.53 -16.15 24.59
N GLY A 8 -11.61 -15.41 23.47
CA GLY A 8 -10.95 -15.78 22.22
C GLY A 8 -9.48 -16.04 22.51
N LEU A 9 -8.98 -17.20 22.12
CA LEU A 9 -7.59 -17.57 22.36
C LEU A 9 -6.68 -16.50 21.73
N LEU A 10 -5.93 -15.78 22.57
CA LEU A 10 -4.98 -14.77 22.12
C LEU A 10 -3.68 -15.45 21.71
N VAL A 11 -3.30 -15.30 20.44
CA VAL A 11 -2.03 -15.80 19.91
C VAL A 11 -1.25 -14.63 19.33
N LEU A 12 -0.04 -14.41 19.85
CA LEU A 12 0.84 -13.29 19.45
C LEU A 12 0.15 -11.92 19.49
N GLY A 13 -0.83 -11.74 20.38
CA GLY A 13 -1.56 -10.48 20.52
C GLY A 13 -2.74 -10.31 19.56
N HIS A 14 -3.23 -11.39 18.94
CA HIS A 14 -4.41 -11.43 18.06
C HIS A 14 -5.46 -12.42 18.58
N GLU A 15 -6.74 -12.13 18.36
CA GLU A 15 -7.83 -13.04 18.71
C GLU A 15 -8.02 -14.09 17.61
N LEU A 16 -8.09 -15.37 17.98
CA LEU A 16 -8.50 -16.43 17.07
C LEU A 16 -10.03 -16.54 17.01
N CYS A 17 -10.54 -16.68 15.79
CA CYS A 17 -11.95 -16.95 15.51
C CYS A 17 -12.10 -18.05 14.45
N ASP A 18 -13.35 -18.46 14.17
CA ASP A 18 -13.68 -19.51 13.20
C ASP A 18 -12.92 -20.82 13.45
N ASP A 19 -12.97 -21.32 14.69
CA ASP A 19 -12.23 -22.52 15.13
C ASP A 19 -10.70 -22.43 14.91
N GLY A 20 -10.15 -21.21 14.90
CA GLY A 20 -8.72 -20.94 14.73
C GLY A 20 -8.28 -20.69 13.28
N ASN A 21 -9.22 -20.71 12.32
CA ASN A 21 -8.93 -20.50 10.90
C ASN A 21 -8.71 -19.03 10.52
N SER A 22 -9.12 -18.10 11.38
CA SER A 22 -9.07 -16.67 11.11
C SER A 22 -8.45 -15.91 12.30
N LEU A 23 -7.77 -14.81 12.00
CA LEU A 23 -7.28 -13.84 12.98
C LEU A 23 -8.21 -12.63 13.01
N LEU A 24 -8.48 -12.12 14.20
CA LEU A 24 -9.21 -10.88 14.42
C LEU A 24 -8.39 -9.94 15.30
N LEU A 25 -8.52 -8.63 15.04
CA LEU A 25 -7.97 -7.62 15.92
C LEU A 25 -8.58 -7.81 17.32
N PRO A 26 -7.79 -7.78 18.41
CA PRO A 26 -8.38 -7.97 19.72
C PRO A 26 -9.48 -6.96 20.01
N THR A 27 -10.65 -7.49 20.35
CA THR A 27 -11.89 -6.74 20.52
C THR A 27 -11.72 -5.67 21.58
N TYR A 28 -10.97 -5.95 22.64
CA TYR A 28 -10.68 -4.99 23.70
C TYR A 28 -9.85 -3.79 23.20
N LYS A 29 -8.78 -4.01 22.42
CA LYS A 29 -7.96 -2.91 21.85
C LYS A 29 -8.77 -2.06 20.90
N TYR A 30 -9.61 -2.68 20.07
CA TYR A 30 -10.50 -1.96 19.18
C TYR A 30 -11.48 -1.09 19.97
N LYS A 31 -12.10 -1.66 21.01
CA LYS A 31 -13.01 -0.95 21.91
C LYS A 31 -12.35 0.25 22.59
N ASP A 32 -11.16 0.06 23.14
CA ASP A 32 -10.40 1.14 23.80
C ASP A 32 -10.11 2.32 22.84
N ALA A 33 -9.84 2.03 21.56
CA ALA A 33 -9.59 3.06 20.56
C ALA A 33 -10.85 3.83 20.15
N ILE A 34 -11.99 3.14 19.97
CA ILE A 34 -13.26 3.79 19.60
C ILE A 34 -13.89 4.56 20.75
N ASP A 35 -13.72 4.09 21.99
CA ASP A 35 -14.30 4.70 23.18
C ASP A 35 -13.38 5.77 23.81
N PHE A 36 -12.19 5.98 23.23
CA PHE A 36 -11.24 7.00 23.71
C PHE A 36 -11.87 8.40 23.68
N ASP A 37 -11.84 9.09 24.82
CA ASP A 37 -12.48 10.40 24.96
C ASP A 37 -11.70 11.51 24.23
N LEU A 38 -12.36 12.08 23.21
CA LEU A 38 -11.90 13.22 22.43
C LEU A 38 -12.84 14.44 22.57
N SER A 39 -13.73 14.45 23.57
CA SER A 39 -14.72 15.52 23.77
C SER A 39 -14.09 16.83 24.24
N GLY A 40 -13.02 16.75 25.04
CA GLY A 40 -12.28 17.89 25.57
C GLY A 40 -10.95 18.17 24.87
N PRO A 41 -10.14 19.10 25.41
CA PRO A 41 -8.79 19.36 24.93
C PRO A 41 -7.89 18.13 25.07
N VAL A 42 -7.14 17.81 24.01
CA VAL A 42 -6.25 16.64 23.95
C VAL A 42 -4.80 17.11 23.88
N SER A 43 -3.94 16.51 24.72
CA SER A 43 -2.49 16.78 24.67
C SER A 43 -1.79 15.94 23.62
N PHE A 44 -0.58 16.33 23.20
CA PHE A 44 0.27 15.52 22.33
C PHE A 44 0.47 14.10 22.85
N GLN A 45 0.70 13.95 24.17
CA GLN A 45 0.84 12.63 24.81
C GLN A 45 -0.43 11.78 24.67
N LYS A 46 -1.60 12.37 24.93
CA LYS A 46 -2.89 11.66 24.83
C LYS A 46 -3.20 11.26 23.38
N ALA A 47 -2.96 12.16 22.43
CA ALA A 47 -3.15 11.89 21.00
C ALA A 47 -2.29 10.71 20.52
N LEU A 48 -1.00 10.69 20.86
CA LEU A 48 -0.12 9.58 20.50
C LEU A 48 -0.48 8.29 21.23
N SER A 49 -0.94 8.38 22.49
CA SER A 49 -1.39 7.21 23.25
C SER A 49 -2.58 6.54 22.57
N LEU A 50 -3.57 7.32 22.11
CA LEU A 50 -4.70 6.81 21.31
C LEU A 50 -4.22 6.11 20.04
N LEU A 51 -3.38 6.77 19.23
CA LEU A 51 -2.86 6.20 17.98
C LEU A 51 -2.00 4.93 18.21
N ASN A 52 -1.42 4.80 19.41
CA ASN A 52 -0.61 3.65 19.80
C ASN A 52 -1.42 2.44 20.29
N ILE A 53 -2.70 2.62 20.69
CA ILE A 53 -3.58 1.49 21.08
C ILE A 53 -3.62 0.43 19.96
N LEU A 54 -3.68 0.90 18.72
CA LEU A 54 -3.73 0.08 17.52
C LEU A 54 -2.35 -0.06 16.85
N TRP A 55 -1.26 -0.01 17.62
CA TRP A 55 0.09 -0.17 17.07
C TRP A 55 0.28 -1.54 16.43
N GLN A 56 -0.12 -2.64 17.07
CA GLN A 56 0.10 -4.01 16.56
C GLN A 56 -1.03 -4.52 15.64
N ALA A 57 -1.84 -3.61 15.09
CA ALA A 57 -3.06 -3.94 14.37
C ALA A 57 -2.89 -4.06 12.84
N TRP A 58 -1.64 -4.21 12.37
CA TRP A 58 -1.24 -3.87 11.00
C TRP A 58 -2.02 -4.61 9.90
N ASP A 59 -2.31 -5.90 10.08
CA ASP A 59 -2.98 -6.70 9.04
C ASP A 59 -4.46 -6.96 9.31
N LEU A 60 -5.00 -6.43 10.41
CA LEU A 60 -6.36 -6.74 10.90
C LEU A 60 -7.31 -5.54 10.90
N LEU A 61 -6.77 -4.33 10.71
CA LEU A 61 -7.58 -3.14 10.44
C LEU A 61 -7.79 -2.95 8.93
N PRO A 62 -8.94 -2.39 8.51
CA PRO A 62 -9.07 -1.87 7.16
C PRO A 62 -7.97 -0.83 6.88
N TRP A 63 -7.26 -0.93 5.75
CA TRP A 63 -6.01 -0.16 5.60
C TRP A 63 -6.20 1.34 5.51
N HIS A 64 -7.34 1.79 4.99
CA HIS A 64 -7.66 3.21 5.00
C HIS A 64 -7.60 3.77 6.42
N ILE A 65 -7.92 2.96 7.45
CA ILE A 65 -7.74 3.33 8.86
C ILE A 65 -6.26 3.39 9.25
N LEU A 66 -5.48 2.37 8.90
CA LEU A 66 -4.10 2.21 9.35
C LEU A 66 -3.17 3.28 8.75
N ILE A 67 -3.29 3.56 7.45
CA ILE A 67 -2.44 4.55 6.80
C ILE A 67 -2.68 5.95 7.36
N ILE A 68 -3.95 6.30 7.61
CA ILE A 68 -4.32 7.55 8.26
C ILE A 68 -3.74 7.59 9.66
N LYS A 69 -3.89 6.51 10.45
CA LYS A 69 -3.32 6.42 11.80
C LYS A 69 -1.82 6.70 11.80
N ASN A 70 -1.07 6.08 10.88
CA ASN A 70 0.37 6.26 10.76
C ASN A 70 0.72 7.69 10.34
N CYS A 71 -0.03 8.27 9.39
CA CYS A 71 0.15 9.66 8.97
C CYS A 71 -0.18 10.65 10.10
N LEU A 72 -1.24 10.41 10.87
CA LEU A 72 -1.58 11.19 12.06
C LEU A 72 -0.51 11.08 13.13
N THR A 73 0.05 9.89 13.35
CA THR A 73 1.15 9.68 14.30
C THR A 73 2.36 10.54 13.92
N ALA A 74 2.73 10.53 12.64
CA ALA A 74 3.81 11.35 12.11
C ALA A 74 3.50 12.85 12.20
N LEU A 75 2.28 13.26 11.82
CA LEU A 75 1.83 14.65 11.87
C LEU A 75 1.84 15.22 13.29
N VAL A 76 1.25 14.52 14.26
CA VAL A 76 1.20 14.94 15.67
C VAL A 76 2.61 15.03 16.24
N SER A 77 3.48 14.06 15.92
CA SER A 77 4.88 14.07 16.34
C SER A 77 5.64 15.27 15.75
N ARG A 78 5.38 15.60 14.49
CA ARG A 78 6.00 16.74 13.78
C ARG A 78 5.52 18.07 14.31
N LEU A 79 4.21 18.25 14.52
CA LEU A 79 3.62 19.45 15.11
C LEU A 79 4.23 19.79 16.45
N ARG A 80 4.50 18.77 17.28
CA ARG A 80 5.20 18.95 18.55
C ARG A 80 6.64 19.43 18.33
N ALA A 81 7.36 18.78 17.42
CA ALA A 81 8.78 19.04 17.19
C ALA A 81 9.06 20.42 16.60
N VAL A 82 8.28 20.85 15.59
CA VAL A 82 8.49 22.12 14.88
C VAL A 82 8.31 23.33 15.80
N LYS A 83 7.45 23.23 16.81
CA LYS A 83 7.12 24.33 17.74
C LYS A 83 7.69 24.12 19.15
N GLU A 84 8.57 23.13 19.34
CA GLU A 84 9.15 22.74 20.63
C GLU A 84 8.12 22.56 21.77
N HIS A 85 6.92 22.07 21.43
CA HIS A 85 5.85 21.87 22.40
C HIS A 85 6.20 20.77 23.42
N LYS A 86 5.74 20.96 24.66
CA LYS A 86 5.79 19.91 25.69
C LYS A 86 4.75 18.83 25.38
N TRP A 87 5.00 17.62 25.86
CA TRP A 87 4.05 16.50 25.73
C TRP A 87 2.66 16.78 26.36
N SER A 88 2.63 17.64 27.38
CA SER A 88 1.42 18.09 28.07
C SER A 88 0.64 19.16 27.31
N ASP A 89 1.27 19.81 26.33
CA ASP A 89 0.63 20.88 25.56
C ASP A 89 -0.48 20.30 24.69
N LYS A 90 -1.49 21.14 24.43
CA LYS A 90 -2.65 20.78 23.61
C LYS A 90 -2.25 20.73 22.14
N ILE A 91 -2.75 19.74 21.41
CA ILE A 91 -2.76 19.80 19.95
C ILE A 91 -3.74 20.90 19.51
N ASP A 92 -3.51 21.48 18.33
CA ASP A 92 -4.44 22.46 17.79
C ASP A 92 -5.75 21.83 17.29
N ASP A 93 -6.74 22.69 17.04
CA ASP A 93 -8.10 22.27 16.68
C ASP A 93 -8.13 21.48 15.36
N LYS A 94 -7.21 21.78 14.42
CA LYS A 94 -7.15 21.08 13.13
C LYS A 94 -6.61 19.66 13.30
N ALA A 95 -5.55 19.48 14.09
CA ALA A 95 -5.07 18.14 14.44
C ALA A 95 -6.11 17.33 15.24
N LEU A 96 -6.84 17.98 16.15
CA LEU A 96 -7.91 17.35 16.93
C LEU A 96 -9.10 16.93 16.06
N ASP A 97 -9.51 17.75 15.10
CA ASP A 97 -10.55 17.40 14.13
C ASP A 97 -10.18 16.15 13.32
N LEU A 98 -8.96 16.10 12.77
CA LEU A 98 -8.49 14.94 12.01
C LEU A 98 -8.46 13.65 12.85
N LEU A 99 -8.09 13.74 14.14
CA LEU A 99 -8.16 12.60 15.06
C LEU A 99 -9.61 12.14 15.32
N ARG A 100 -10.54 13.07 15.49
CA ARG A 100 -11.97 12.75 15.68
C ARG A 100 -12.55 12.08 14.44
N ARG A 101 -12.27 12.62 13.25
CA ARG A 101 -12.69 12.03 11.97
C ARG A 101 -12.08 10.65 11.76
N TRP A 102 -10.82 10.45 12.12
CA TRP A 102 -10.21 9.12 12.11
C TRP A 102 -10.89 8.15 13.08
N GLN A 103 -11.22 8.57 14.30
CA GLN A 103 -11.95 7.72 15.25
C GLN A 103 -13.37 7.40 14.75
N GLN A 104 -14.06 8.34 14.11
CA GLN A 104 -15.35 8.09 13.46
C GLN A 104 -15.23 7.09 12.31
N LEU A 105 -14.20 7.21 11.49
CA LEU A 105 -13.91 6.28 10.41
C LEU A 105 -13.61 4.87 10.95
N LEU A 106 -12.86 4.77 12.05
CA LEU A 106 -12.59 3.54 12.78
C LEU A 106 -13.89 2.90 13.30
N LYS A 107 -14.83 3.70 13.85
CA LYS A 107 -16.17 3.24 14.28
C LYS A 107 -17.02 2.72 13.13
N ALA A 108 -16.95 3.39 11.97
CA ALA A 108 -17.69 2.99 10.77
C ALA A 108 -17.09 1.77 10.07
N SER A 109 -15.82 1.45 10.35
CA SER A 109 -15.05 0.40 9.66
C SER A 109 -14.59 -0.67 10.65
N PRO A 110 -15.48 -1.53 11.16
CA PRO A 110 -15.10 -2.58 12.11
C PRO A 110 -14.07 -3.54 11.50
N PRO A 111 -13.12 -4.06 12.29
CA PRO A 111 -12.15 -5.05 11.83
C PRO A 111 -12.88 -6.30 11.35
N THR A 112 -12.38 -6.88 10.27
CA THR A 112 -12.91 -8.12 9.68
C THR A 112 -11.92 -9.25 9.93
N PRO A 113 -12.39 -10.50 10.15
CA PRO A 113 -11.49 -11.64 10.27
C PRO A 113 -10.62 -11.81 9.01
N THR A 114 -9.32 -12.00 9.20
CA THR A 114 -8.37 -12.31 8.13
C THR A 114 -8.10 -13.81 8.13
N HIS A 115 -8.32 -14.48 6.99
CA HIS A 115 -8.13 -15.93 6.90
C HIS A 115 -6.63 -16.27 6.91
N ARG A 116 -6.25 -17.23 7.75
CA ARG A 116 -4.85 -17.66 7.92
C ARG A 116 -4.38 -18.72 6.93
N TYR A 117 -5.30 -19.50 6.38
CA TYR A 117 -4.94 -20.64 5.55
C TYR A 117 -4.78 -20.20 4.10
N ILE A 118 -3.56 -20.33 3.60
CA ILE A 118 -3.20 -19.98 2.23
C ILE A 118 -2.78 -21.27 1.53
N ASP A 119 -3.58 -21.68 0.55
CA ASP A 119 -3.32 -22.85 -0.25
C ASP A 119 -2.59 -22.49 -1.55
N HIS A 120 -1.29 -22.71 -1.58
CA HIS A 120 -0.48 -22.53 -2.79
C HIS A 120 -0.94 -23.36 -4.02
N GLN A 121 -1.70 -24.44 -3.83
CA GLN A 121 -2.19 -25.26 -4.94
C GLN A 121 -3.44 -24.68 -5.60
N SER A 122 -4.21 -23.88 -4.87
CA SER A 122 -5.39 -23.21 -5.38
C SER A 122 -5.03 -21.86 -6.03
N PRO A 123 -5.78 -21.39 -7.05
CA PRO A 123 -5.55 -20.09 -7.65
C PRO A 123 -5.64 -18.95 -6.63
N ILE A 124 -4.76 -17.96 -6.77
CA ILE A 124 -4.82 -16.70 -6.02
C ILE A 124 -5.32 -15.58 -6.94
N GLN A 125 -6.33 -14.85 -6.46
CA GLN A 125 -6.91 -13.70 -7.15
C GLN A 125 -6.40 -12.42 -6.49
N VAL A 126 -5.76 -11.54 -7.26
CA VAL A 126 -5.17 -10.29 -6.78
C VAL A 126 -5.86 -9.12 -7.47
N TRP A 127 -6.60 -8.37 -6.69
CA TRP A 127 -7.22 -7.12 -7.07
C TRP A 127 -6.25 -5.99 -6.77
N PHE A 128 -6.00 -5.10 -7.71
CA PHE A 128 -5.19 -3.91 -7.49
C PHE A 128 -5.89 -2.67 -8.01
N ASP A 129 -5.57 -1.54 -7.40
CA ASP A 129 -6.06 -0.23 -7.83
C ASP A 129 -5.04 0.87 -7.50
N SER A 130 -5.09 1.95 -8.26
CA SER A 130 -4.26 3.13 -8.07
C SER A 130 -5.06 4.42 -8.15
N SER A 131 -4.70 5.36 -7.28
CA SER A 131 -5.19 6.75 -7.27
C SER A 131 -4.02 7.73 -7.38
N GLU A 132 -4.33 9.02 -7.28
CA GLU A 132 -3.32 10.07 -7.26
C GLU A 132 -2.31 9.87 -6.13
N LEU A 133 -2.77 9.44 -4.95
CA LEU A 133 -2.02 9.46 -3.70
C LEU A 133 -1.61 8.07 -3.19
N LEU A 134 -2.35 7.04 -3.59
CA LEU A 134 -2.27 5.70 -3.01
C LEU A 134 -2.36 4.62 -4.09
N GLY A 135 -1.68 3.51 -3.87
CA GLY A 135 -1.94 2.23 -4.54
C GLY A 135 -2.41 1.20 -3.52
N ALA A 136 -3.24 0.24 -3.92
CA ALA A 136 -3.74 -0.81 -3.04
C ALA A 136 -3.85 -2.16 -3.73
N MET A 137 -3.79 -3.24 -2.94
CA MET A 137 -4.08 -4.60 -3.38
C MET A 137 -4.91 -5.38 -2.36
N VAL A 138 -5.90 -6.14 -2.83
CA VAL A 138 -6.56 -7.21 -2.06
C VAL A 138 -6.22 -8.53 -2.72
N ALA A 139 -5.68 -9.49 -1.99
CA ALA A 139 -5.59 -10.87 -2.47
C ALA A 139 -6.66 -11.73 -1.81
N THR A 140 -7.30 -12.55 -2.62
CA THR A 140 -8.39 -13.45 -2.22
C THR A 140 -8.14 -14.87 -2.72
N GLN A 141 -8.64 -15.82 -1.96
CA GLN A 141 -8.67 -17.23 -2.31
C GLN A 141 -9.97 -17.84 -1.79
N ASN A 142 -10.72 -18.52 -2.66
CA ASN A 142 -12.05 -19.08 -2.34
C ASN A 142 -12.97 -18.03 -1.68
N ASP A 143 -13.04 -16.84 -2.28
CA ASP A 143 -13.82 -15.68 -1.83
C ASP A 143 -13.46 -15.14 -0.43
N LYS A 144 -12.35 -15.61 0.15
CA LYS A 144 -11.81 -15.11 1.41
C LYS A 144 -10.61 -14.25 1.18
N VAL A 145 -10.53 -13.16 1.93
CA VAL A 145 -9.38 -12.26 1.93
C VAL A 145 -8.23 -12.92 2.69
N ILE A 146 -7.06 -12.97 2.05
CA ILE A 146 -5.83 -13.56 2.60
C ILE A 146 -4.70 -12.54 2.76
N PHE A 147 -4.52 -11.67 1.77
CA PHE A 147 -3.54 -10.60 1.84
C PHE A 147 -4.16 -9.29 1.54
N ARG A 148 -3.53 -8.30 2.14
CA ARG A 148 -4.08 -7.00 2.09
C ARG A 148 -2.99 -5.93 2.23
N LYS A 149 -2.73 -5.09 1.21
CA LYS A 149 -1.61 -4.11 1.25
C LYS A 149 -1.94 -2.81 0.53
N GLN A 150 -1.33 -1.72 1.01
CA GLN A 150 -1.48 -0.36 0.47
C GLN A 150 -0.11 0.32 0.42
N TRP A 151 0.11 1.15 -0.59
CA TRP A 151 1.34 1.93 -0.78
C TRP A 151 1.00 3.41 -0.89
N ARG A 152 1.88 4.23 -0.32
CA ARG A 152 1.83 5.67 -0.44
C ARG A 152 2.76 6.11 -1.56
N TRP A 153 2.24 6.92 -2.49
CA TRP A 153 3.09 7.56 -3.48
C TRP A 153 3.91 8.69 -2.84
N SER A 154 5.22 8.63 -3.07
CA SER A 154 6.15 9.74 -2.84
C SER A 154 5.79 10.93 -3.74
N THR A 155 6.33 12.11 -3.42
CA THR A 155 6.09 13.33 -4.22
C THR A 155 6.42 13.14 -5.70
N GLN A 156 7.49 12.41 -6.01
CA GLN A 156 7.90 12.12 -7.40
C GLN A 156 6.94 11.14 -8.07
N GLU A 157 6.51 10.09 -7.37
CA GLU A 157 5.58 9.10 -7.90
C GLU A 157 4.19 9.67 -8.12
N ARG A 158 3.76 10.67 -7.32
CA ARG A 158 2.48 11.37 -7.53
C ARG A 158 2.41 12.07 -8.89
N ALA A 159 3.53 12.53 -9.43
CA ALA A 159 3.59 13.17 -10.75
C ALA A 159 3.51 12.18 -11.93
N LEU A 160 3.57 10.87 -11.66
CA LEU A 160 3.46 9.85 -12.70
C LEU A 160 2.04 9.80 -13.27
N HIS A 161 1.94 9.45 -14.55
CA HIS A 161 0.65 9.23 -15.19
C HIS A 161 -0.06 8.03 -14.55
N ILE A 162 -1.39 8.08 -14.46
CA ILE A 162 -2.20 7.05 -13.78
C ILE A 162 -1.90 5.64 -14.30
N ASN A 163 -1.79 5.43 -15.62
CA ASN A 163 -1.44 4.13 -16.20
C ASN A 163 -0.10 3.56 -15.68
N VAL A 164 0.89 4.42 -15.39
CA VAL A 164 2.16 3.99 -14.82
C VAL A 164 1.96 3.58 -13.37
N LYS A 165 1.20 4.37 -12.58
CA LYS A 165 0.89 4.05 -11.19
C LYS A 165 0.10 2.74 -11.07
N GLU A 166 -0.82 2.47 -11.98
CA GLU A 166 -1.56 1.20 -12.06
C GLU A 166 -0.62 0.01 -12.26
N LEU A 167 0.29 0.08 -13.24
CA LEU A 167 1.27 -0.99 -13.45
C LEU A 167 2.28 -1.10 -12.31
N THR A 168 2.68 0.02 -11.71
CA THR A 168 3.56 0.00 -10.53
C THR A 168 2.85 -0.67 -9.34
N THR A 169 1.55 -0.44 -9.18
CA THR A 169 0.73 -1.12 -8.17
C THR A 169 0.65 -2.62 -8.46
N ALA A 170 0.42 -3.01 -9.71
CA ALA A 170 0.44 -4.42 -10.11
C ALA A 170 1.81 -5.08 -9.83
N TYR A 171 2.91 -4.38 -10.13
CA TYR A 171 4.27 -4.82 -9.80
C TYR A 171 4.45 -5.05 -8.30
N TYR A 172 4.06 -4.09 -7.45
CA TYR A 172 4.18 -4.24 -6.01
C TYR A 172 3.27 -5.34 -5.44
N ALA A 173 2.10 -5.54 -6.04
CA ALA A 173 1.19 -6.62 -5.66
C ALA A 173 1.81 -7.99 -5.95
N LEU A 174 2.36 -8.18 -7.16
CA LEU A 174 3.10 -9.38 -7.52
C LEU A 174 4.35 -9.57 -6.66
N SER A 175 5.10 -8.50 -6.38
CA SER A 175 6.29 -8.58 -5.52
C SER A 175 5.94 -9.04 -4.12
N THR A 176 4.79 -8.62 -3.59
CA THR A 176 4.31 -9.06 -2.28
C THR A 176 4.00 -10.56 -2.28
N LEU A 177 3.39 -11.07 -3.36
CA LEU A 177 3.20 -12.51 -3.50
C LEU A 177 4.52 -13.27 -3.62
N VAL A 178 5.46 -12.81 -4.45
CA VAL A 178 6.76 -13.47 -4.63
C VAL A 178 7.55 -13.49 -3.32
N SER A 179 7.53 -12.42 -2.53
CA SER A 179 8.13 -12.42 -1.18
C SER A 179 7.52 -13.51 -0.29
N PHE A 180 6.19 -13.62 -0.26
CA PHE A 180 5.53 -14.68 0.51
C PHE A 180 5.89 -16.09 0.02
N GLU A 181 6.01 -16.29 -1.30
CA GLU A 181 6.44 -17.57 -1.87
C GLU A 181 7.88 -17.92 -1.48
N LEU A 182 8.77 -16.94 -1.39
CA LEU A 182 10.14 -17.11 -0.91
C LEU A 182 10.15 -17.49 0.58
N ASP A 183 9.39 -16.79 1.41
CA ASP A 183 9.31 -17.05 2.86
C ASP A 183 8.76 -18.44 3.18
N THR A 184 7.77 -18.88 2.40
CA THR A 184 7.13 -20.20 2.58
C THR A 184 7.78 -21.32 1.78
N ASN A 185 8.72 -20.99 0.89
CA ASN A 185 9.30 -21.88 -0.11
C ASN A 185 8.23 -22.64 -0.92
N LYS A 186 7.10 -21.99 -1.22
CA LYS A 186 5.96 -22.55 -1.96
C LYS A 186 5.48 -21.54 -2.99
N GLN A 187 5.37 -21.96 -4.24
CA GLN A 187 4.86 -21.11 -5.32
C GLN A 187 3.37 -21.35 -5.55
N PHE A 188 2.60 -20.28 -5.78
CA PHE A 188 1.21 -20.37 -6.20
C PHE A 188 1.10 -21.01 -7.58
N SER A 189 0.23 -22.01 -7.71
CA SER A 189 -0.01 -22.75 -8.95
C SER A 189 -0.54 -21.84 -10.07
N LYS A 190 -1.35 -20.84 -9.70
CA LYS A 190 -1.98 -19.89 -10.62
C LYS A 190 -2.18 -18.53 -9.95
N ILE A 191 -1.77 -17.46 -10.63
CA ILE A 191 -1.99 -16.07 -10.22
C ILE A 191 -2.93 -15.41 -11.25
N ILE A 192 -3.96 -14.74 -10.76
CA ILE A 192 -4.95 -14.01 -11.55
C ILE A 192 -4.98 -12.57 -11.04
N LEU A 193 -4.67 -11.60 -11.91
CA LEU A 193 -4.70 -10.18 -11.60
C LEU A 193 -6.01 -9.55 -12.09
N TYR A 194 -6.54 -8.61 -11.32
CA TYR A 194 -7.69 -7.80 -11.66
C TYR A 194 -7.36 -6.33 -11.43
N GLY A 195 -7.53 -5.50 -12.46
CA GLY A 195 -7.35 -4.05 -12.37
C GLY A 195 -8.44 -3.33 -13.15
N ASP A 196 -8.70 -2.07 -12.82
CA ASP A 196 -9.77 -1.27 -13.42
C ASP A 196 -9.30 -0.37 -14.57
N ASN A 197 -8.00 -0.30 -14.83
CA ASN A 197 -7.46 0.50 -15.93
C ASN A 197 -7.28 -0.35 -17.21
N ARG A 198 -8.22 -0.21 -18.15
CA ARG A 198 -8.18 -0.92 -19.44
C ARG A 198 -6.87 -0.74 -20.20
N THR A 199 -6.30 0.47 -20.18
CA THR A 199 -5.08 0.76 -20.94
C THR A 199 -3.86 0.09 -20.31
N ALA A 200 -3.73 0.17 -18.98
CA ALA A 200 -2.67 -0.50 -18.24
C ALA A 200 -2.77 -2.02 -18.40
N ASN A 201 -3.97 -2.58 -18.23
CA ASN A 201 -4.21 -4.01 -18.37
C ASN A 201 -3.89 -4.52 -19.78
N ALA A 202 -4.30 -3.80 -20.82
CA ALA A 202 -3.99 -4.16 -22.21
C ALA A 202 -2.49 -4.06 -22.52
N ALA A 203 -1.81 -3.04 -21.96
CA ALA A 203 -0.35 -2.90 -22.12
C ALA A 203 0.40 -4.06 -21.45
N LEU A 204 0.01 -4.43 -20.22
CA LEU A 204 0.60 -5.57 -19.53
C LEU A 204 0.29 -6.89 -20.26
N ALA A 205 -0.96 -7.09 -20.68
CA ALA A 205 -1.39 -8.27 -21.43
C ALA A 205 -0.68 -8.43 -22.77
N SER A 206 -0.36 -7.35 -23.48
CA SER A 206 0.38 -7.43 -24.74
C SER A 206 1.90 -7.46 -24.55
N GLY A 207 2.38 -7.07 -23.38
CA GLY A 207 3.80 -6.90 -23.07
C GLY A 207 4.47 -5.74 -23.82
N LYS A 208 3.70 -4.87 -24.46
CA LYS A 208 4.21 -3.77 -25.30
C LYS A 208 3.40 -2.50 -25.13
N VAL A 209 4.07 -1.36 -25.24
CA VAL A 209 3.44 -0.05 -25.32
C VAL A 209 3.42 0.44 -26.77
N SER A 210 2.25 0.84 -27.27
CA SER A 210 2.03 1.21 -28.67
C SER A 210 2.36 2.67 -29.01
N THR A 211 2.71 3.50 -28.02
CA THR A 211 2.98 4.94 -28.16
C THR A 211 4.42 5.28 -27.81
N SER A 212 4.89 6.45 -28.26
CA SER A 212 6.23 6.98 -27.96
C SER A 212 6.16 8.14 -26.94
N GLY A 213 7.28 8.39 -26.24
CA GLY A 213 7.41 9.47 -25.25
C GLY A 213 7.81 8.99 -23.85
N LYS A 214 8.12 9.94 -22.96
CA LYS A 214 8.62 9.64 -21.59
C LYS A 214 7.71 8.70 -20.80
N GLN A 215 6.39 8.91 -20.88
CA GLN A 215 5.40 8.06 -20.21
C GLN A 215 5.38 6.64 -20.76
N ALA A 216 5.49 6.47 -22.09
CA ALA A 216 5.56 5.16 -22.72
C ALA A 216 6.83 4.40 -22.31
N THR A 217 7.97 5.09 -22.20
CA THR A 217 9.22 4.51 -21.69
C THR A 217 9.08 4.01 -20.25
N LEU A 218 8.44 4.80 -19.37
CA LEU A 218 8.21 4.39 -17.98
C LEU A 218 7.26 3.20 -17.91
N LEU A 219 6.17 3.24 -18.67
CA LEU A 219 5.20 2.14 -18.73
C LEU A 219 5.85 0.84 -19.23
N GLN A 220 6.67 0.91 -20.28
CA GLN A 220 7.42 -0.25 -20.79
C GLN A 220 8.41 -0.79 -19.74
N ARG A 221 9.15 0.09 -19.04
CA ARG A 221 10.05 -0.32 -17.96
C ARG A 221 9.30 -1.05 -16.84
N THR A 222 8.12 -0.58 -16.45
CA THR A 222 7.32 -1.25 -15.41
C THR A 222 6.84 -2.63 -15.89
N ILE A 223 6.44 -2.76 -17.17
CA ILE A 223 6.11 -4.06 -17.78
C ILE A 223 7.32 -5.01 -17.75
N ASP A 224 8.50 -4.50 -18.13
CA ASP A 224 9.74 -5.29 -18.13
C ASP A 224 10.11 -5.76 -16.72
N LEU A 225 9.90 -4.91 -15.70
CA LEU A 225 10.08 -5.28 -14.28
C LEU A 225 9.10 -6.36 -13.83
N ILE A 226 7.83 -6.28 -14.23
CA ILE A 226 6.84 -7.33 -13.93
C ILE A 226 7.24 -8.65 -14.58
N HIS A 227 7.63 -8.63 -15.85
CA HIS A 227 8.10 -9.84 -16.53
C HIS A 227 9.38 -10.40 -15.92
N TYR A 228 10.32 -9.54 -15.51
CA TYR A 228 11.53 -9.97 -14.82
C TYR A 228 11.20 -10.65 -13.49
N LEU A 229 10.32 -10.04 -12.68
CA LEU A 229 9.88 -10.57 -11.40
C LEU A 229 9.18 -11.92 -11.54
N MET A 230 8.28 -12.05 -12.53
CA MET A 230 7.54 -13.30 -12.76
C MET A 230 8.36 -14.36 -13.52
N GLY A 231 9.44 -13.95 -14.17
CA GLY A 231 10.31 -14.82 -14.95
C GLY A 231 9.54 -15.55 -16.06
N LYS A 232 9.56 -16.88 -16.02
CA LYS A 232 8.84 -17.74 -16.99
C LYS A 232 7.40 -18.04 -16.57
N ARG A 233 6.94 -17.59 -15.41
CA ARG A 233 5.57 -17.88 -14.95
C ARG A 233 4.57 -17.07 -15.75
N GLN A 234 3.52 -17.75 -16.16
CA GLN A 234 2.34 -17.11 -16.71
C GLN A 234 1.41 -16.68 -15.59
N PHE A 235 0.75 -15.55 -15.80
CA PHE A 235 -0.36 -15.07 -14.99
C PHE A 235 -1.43 -14.52 -15.93
N ASP A 236 -2.68 -14.53 -15.45
CA ASP A 236 -3.81 -13.96 -16.17
C ASP A 236 -4.06 -12.53 -15.69
N ILE A 237 -4.49 -11.62 -16.56
CA ILE A 237 -4.97 -10.29 -16.17
C ILE A 237 -6.36 -10.03 -16.74
N HIS A 238 -7.24 -9.46 -15.90
CA HIS A 238 -8.62 -9.14 -16.23
C HIS A 238 -8.93 -7.68 -15.93
N PHE A 239 -9.75 -7.09 -16.79
CA PHE A 239 -10.45 -5.85 -16.47
C PHE A 239 -11.61 -6.12 -15.52
N VAL A 240 -11.77 -5.25 -14.53
CA VAL A 240 -12.93 -5.19 -13.64
C VAL A 240 -13.43 -3.74 -13.60
N ALA A 241 -14.75 -3.53 -13.47
CA ALA A 241 -15.27 -2.19 -13.24
C ALA A 241 -14.85 -1.68 -11.85
N SER A 242 -14.58 -0.38 -11.71
CA SER A 242 -14.09 0.19 -10.43
C SER A 242 -15.06 -0.08 -9.27
N ALA A 243 -16.38 -0.05 -9.50
CA ALA A 243 -17.39 -0.34 -8.48
C ALA A 243 -17.34 -1.80 -7.95
N ASP A 244 -16.83 -2.73 -8.76
CA ASP A 244 -16.66 -4.14 -8.40
C ASP A 244 -15.22 -4.44 -7.92
N ASN A 245 -14.32 -3.45 -7.90
CA ASN A 245 -12.93 -3.63 -7.48
C ASN A 245 -12.77 -3.44 -5.96
N PRO A 246 -12.53 -4.50 -5.16
CA PRO A 246 -12.39 -4.34 -3.71
C PRO A 246 -11.14 -3.56 -3.29
N ALA A 247 -10.17 -3.36 -4.20
CA ALA A 247 -8.99 -2.54 -3.94
C ALA A 247 -9.26 -1.02 -4.01
N ASP A 248 -10.36 -0.59 -4.63
CA ASP A 248 -10.75 0.82 -4.76
C ASP A 248 -11.02 1.49 -3.40
N ALA A 249 -11.63 0.75 -2.45
CA ALA A 249 -11.76 1.21 -1.07
C ALA A 249 -10.39 1.48 -0.39
N GLY A 250 -9.34 0.83 -0.88
CA GLY A 250 -7.97 1.05 -0.43
C GLY A 250 -7.29 2.26 -1.07
N THR A 251 -7.84 2.90 -2.09
CA THR A 251 -7.25 4.08 -2.72
C THR A 251 -8.08 5.34 -2.48
N ARG A 252 -9.39 5.20 -2.19
CA ARG A 252 -10.29 6.29 -1.81
C ARG A 252 -10.19 6.60 -0.31
N CYS A 253 -9.59 7.73 0.01
CA CYS A 253 -9.49 8.17 1.40
C CYS A 253 -9.37 9.69 1.55
N ASP A 254 -10.52 10.39 1.66
CA ASP A 254 -10.57 11.85 1.79
C ASP A 254 -9.79 12.36 3.00
N LEU A 255 -9.90 11.64 4.12
CA LEU A 255 -9.20 12.00 5.35
C LEU A 255 -7.68 11.88 5.19
N TYR A 256 -7.17 10.98 4.33
CA TYR A 256 -5.74 10.95 4.01
C TYR A 256 -5.31 12.23 3.27
N THR A 257 -6.11 12.69 2.30
CA THR A 257 -5.86 13.96 1.58
C THR A 257 -5.78 15.13 2.56
N ASP A 258 -6.73 15.24 3.49
CA ASP A 258 -6.75 16.32 4.48
C ASP A 258 -5.54 16.29 5.43
N VAL A 259 -5.10 15.09 5.83
CA VAL A 259 -3.88 14.92 6.65
C VAL A 259 -2.64 15.38 5.88
N VAL A 260 -2.53 15.02 4.59
CA VAL A 260 -1.41 15.41 3.74
C VAL A 260 -1.40 16.92 3.50
N GLN A 261 -2.53 17.53 3.16
CA GLN A 261 -2.63 18.98 2.95
C GLN A 261 -2.24 19.76 4.21
N TYR A 262 -2.69 19.29 5.38
CA TYR A 262 -2.33 19.95 6.62
C TYR A 262 -0.84 19.81 6.96
N ARG A 263 -0.26 18.62 6.77
CA ARG A 263 1.19 18.44 6.86
C ARG A 263 1.93 19.43 5.95
N ASP A 264 1.52 19.54 4.69
CA ASP A 264 2.18 20.38 3.69
C ASP A 264 2.12 21.86 4.08
N SER A 265 1.00 22.31 4.66
CA SER A 265 0.85 23.68 5.20
C SER A 265 1.78 23.99 6.38
N ILE A 266 2.19 22.98 7.17
CA ILE A 266 3.14 23.14 8.28
C ILE A 266 4.57 23.29 7.75
N ASP A 267 4.86 22.62 6.64
CA ASP A 267 6.18 22.57 6.02
C ASP A 267 6.49 23.80 5.15
N GLY A 268 5.55 24.76 5.09
CA GLY A 268 5.64 25.90 4.18
C GLY A 268 5.60 25.49 2.71
N ILE A 269 5.15 24.26 2.42
CA ILE A 269 4.91 23.81 1.05
C ILE A 269 3.60 24.45 0.62
N CYS A 270 3.69 25.60 -0.03
CA CYS A 270 2.54 26.19 -0.69
C CYS A 270 2.25 25.36 -1.95
N LEU A 271 1.08 24.73 -2.01
CA LEU A 271 0.59 24.11 -3.25
C LEU A 271 0.36 25.16 -4.33
N ASP A 272 0.20 26.43 -3.95
CA ASP A 272 0.06 27.56 -4.87
C ASP A 272 1.39 27.97 -5.51
N THR A 273 2.57 27.58 -5.01
CA THR A 273 3.84 27.80 -5.77
C THR A 273 4.05 26.80 -6.91
N ILE A 274 3.09 25.90 -7.13
CA ILE A 274 3.03 25.02 -8.32
C ILE A 274 1.94 25.52 -9.30
N ALA A 275 1.17 26.55 -8.92
CA ALA A 275 0.20 27.22 -9.77
C ALA A 275 0.67 28.65 -10.05
N ASP A 276 0.81 29.00 -11.33
CA ASP A 276 1.01 30.37 -11.83
C ASP A 276 2.42 30.99 -11.67
N ASP A 277 3.44 30.31 -12.18
CA ASP A 277 4.60 31.00 -12.80
C ASP A 277 4.71 30.61 -14.29
N ASP A 278 3.58 30.69 -14.99
CA ASP A 278 3.47 30.53 -16.45
C ASP A 278 3.75 31.86 -17.20
N ALA A 279 4.77 32.59 -16.75
CA ALA A 279 5.27 33.76 -17.47
C ALA A 279 6.76 33.98 -17.21
N LEU A 280 7.60 33.15 -17.84
CA LEU A 280 8.92 33.46 -18.41
C LEU A 280 9.83 32.22 -18.33
N ASP A 281 9.83 31.41 -19.38
CA ASP A 281 10.98 31.16 -20.27
C ASP A 281 10.74 29.84 -21.03
N THR A 282 10.84 29.91 -22.35
CA THR A 282 10.63 28.79 -23.26
C THR A 282 11.81 27.83 -23.20
N ASP A 283 11.82 26.90 -22.24
CA ASP A 283 12.34 25.54 -22.41
C ASP A 283 12.17 24.72 -21.12
N THR A 284 11.59 23.52 -21.25
CA THR A 284 11.57 22.43 -20.23
C THR A 284 10.89 22.70 -18.88
N VAL A 285 9.57 22.47 -18.79
CA VAL A 285 8.89 21.54 -17.84
C VAL A 285 7.43 21.40 -18.32
N HIS A 286 7.07 20.29 -18.96
CA HIS A 286 5.66 19.98 -19.19
C HIS A 286 5.05 19.37 -17.94
N VAL A 287 4.39 20.22 -17.15
CA VAL A 287 3.47 19.85 -16.08
C VAL A 287 2.39 18.96 -16.69
N ALA A 288 2.35 17.70 -16.27
CA ALA A 288 1.31 16.77 -16.67
C ALA A 288 -0.01 17.22 -16.02
N ARG A 289 -0.94 17.74 -16.83
CA ARG A 289 -2.34 17.97 -16.44
C ARG A 289 -2.91 16.73 -15.74
N ILE A 290 -3.74 16.96 -14.73
CA ILE A 290 -4.58 15.94 -14.10
C ILE A 290 -5.50 15.36 -15.18
N ILE A 291 -5.22 14.13 -15.61
CA ILE A 291 -6.04 13.38 -16.56
C ILE A 291 -6.85 12.36 -15.76
N ARG A 292 -8.18 12.53 -15.73
CA ARG A 292 -9.15 11.62 -15.11
C ARG A 292 -9.13 10.24 -15.79
N LYS A 293 -9.43 9.17 -15.04
CA LYS A 293 -9.59 7.82 -15.62
C LYS A 293 -10.73 7.91 -16.68
N ARG A 294 -10.54 7.35 -17.88
CA ARG A 294 -11.61 7.23 -18.87
C ARG A 294 -12.61 6.18 -18.34
N GLY A 295 -13.63 6.62 -17.61
CA GLY A 295 -14.64 5.78 -16.98
C GLY A 295 -15.53 6.50 -15.97
N ASP A 296 -15.16 7.70 -15.52
CA ASP A 296 -15.93 8.49 -14.54
C ASP A 296 -17.10 9.30 -15.15
N GLU A 297 -17.64 8.89 -16.30
CA GLU A 297 -18.89 9.50 -16.82
C GLU A 297 -20.08 8.72 -16.27
N ASP A 298 -20.93 9.43 -15.53
CA ASP A 298 -22.19 8.96 -14.97
C ASP A 298 -23.06 8.33 -16.07
N GLU A 299 -23.22 7.00 -16.05
CA GLU A 299 -24.32 6.31 -16.76
C GLU A 299 -25.61 6.45 -15.91
N ASP A 300 -26.02 7.69 -15.65
CA ASP A 300 -27.40 8.02 -15.29
C ASP A 300 -28.07 8.59 -16.53
N ASP A 301 -28.58 7.70 -17.39
CA ASP A 301 -29.76 7.96 -18.21
C ASP A 301 -30.39 6.63 -18.67
N ASP A 302 -31.58 6.39 -18.11
CA ASP A 302 -32.71 5.58 -18.57
C ASP A 302 -32.69 4.03 -18.62
N ILE A 303 -33.54 3.54 -17.72
CA ILE A 303 -34.28 2.27 -17.60
C ILE A 303 -34.73 1.66 -18.96
N ASN A 304 -34.17 0.50 -19.31
CA ASN A 304 -34.87 -0.77 -19.58
C ASN A 304 -33.95 -1.76 -20.31
N ASP A 305 -33.44 -2.78 -19.61
CA ASP A 305 -33.66 -4.18 -20.03
C ASP A 305 -33.14 -5.15 -18.97
N SER A 306 -34.07 -5.93 -18.43
CA SER A 306 -33.82 -7.21 -17.78
C SER A 306 -32.96 -8.13 -18.68
N ASP A 307 -32.11 -8.98 -18.08
CA ASP A 307 -31.27 -10.02 -18.73
C ASP A 307 -29.86 -9.66 -19.25
N LYS A 308 -29.03 -8.99 -18.45
CA LYS A 308 -27.56 -9.10 -18.60
C LYS A 308 -26.93 -9.80 -17.41
N ARG A 309 -26.76 -11.13 -17.53
CA ARG A 309 -25.73 -11.86 -16.77
C ARG A 309 -24.40 -11.11 -16.93
N ARG A 310 -23.86 -10.57 -15.81
CA ARG A 310 -22.56 -9.89 -15.74
C ARG A 310 -21.49 -10.80 -16.35
N ARG A 311 -21.06 -10.52 -17.58
CA ARG A 311 -20.01 -11.28 -18.26
C ARG A 311 -18.67 -10.74 -17.78
N LEU A 312 -17.97 -11.50 -16.94
CA LEU A 312 -16.51 -11.38 -16.82
C LEU A 312 -15.91 -11.51 -18.23
N GLU A 313 -15.11 -10.54 -18.66
CA GLU A 313 -14.40 -10.62 -19.93
C GLU A 313 -13.42 -11.80 -19.92
N GLN A 314 -13.19 -12.38 -21.10
CA GLN A 314 -12.29 -13.53 -21.22
C GLN A 314 -10.88 -13.18 -20.74
N PRO A 315 -10.18 -14.11 -20.04
CA PRO A 315 -8.82 -13.89 -19.59
C PRO A 315 -7.88 -13.51 -20.74
N LEU A 316 -7.14 -12.42 -20.58
CA LEU A 316 -6.00 -12.13 -21.43
C LEU A 316 -4.76 -12.78 -20.81
N ARG A 317 -4.18 -13.75 -21.52
CA ARG A 317 -2.91 -14.38 -21.12
C ARG A 317 -1.76 -13.43 -21.39
N VAL A 318 -0.91 -13.20 -20.38
CA VAL A 318 0.31 -12.42 -20.54
C VAL A 318 1.40 -13.26 -21.25
N PRO A 319 1.97 -12.81 -22.38
CA PRO A 319 3.00 -13.54 -23.11
C PRO A 319 4.28 -13.68 -22.28
N THR A 320 4.83 -14.89 -22.23
CA THR A 320 6.21 -15.12 -21.78
C THR A 320 7.16 -14.79 -22.93
N ASN A 321 7.41 -13.50 -23.18
CA ASN A 321 8.44 -13.12 -24.15
C ASN A 321 9.82 -13.43 -23.56
N PRO A 322 10.71 -14.16 -24.26
CA PRO A 322 12.11 -14.19 -23.89
C PRO A 322 12.66 -12.77 -24.09
N LEU A 323 13.03 -12.12 -22.99
CA LEU A 323 13.77 -10.86 -23.06
C LEU A 323 15.03 -11.09 -23.92
N PRO A 324 15.44 -10.11 -24.76
CA PRO A 324 16.79 -10.15 -25.31
C PRO A 324 17.77 -10.26 -24.13
N PRO A 325 18.85 -11.05 -24.24
CA PRO A 325 19.82 -11.15 -23.15
C PRO A 325 20.34 -9.75 -22.88
N LEU A 326 19.97 -9.19 -21.73
CA LEU A 326 20.71 -8.09 -21.13
C LEU A 326 22.16 -8.59 -21.11
N GLN A 327 23.06 -7.88 -21.78
CA GLN A 327 24.49 -8.14 -21.67
C GLN A 327 24.79 -8.18 -20.18
N ARG A 328 25.07 -9.37 -19.66
CA ARG A 328 25.50 -9.53 -18.28
C ARG A 328 26.72 -8.62 -18.14
N PRO A 329 26.73 -7.67 -17.19
CA PRO A 329 28.00 -7.18 -16.71
C PRO A 329 28.81 -8.41 -16.27
N PRO A 330 30.14 -8.42 -16.42
CA PRO A 330 30.95 -9.58 -16.08
C PRO A 330 30.89 -9.82 -14.56
N TYR A 331 29.89 -10.54 -14.10
CA TYR A 331 29.81 -11.06 -12.73
C TYR A 331 30.22 -12.52 -12.76
N SER A 332 31.54 -12.74 -12.93
CA SER A 332 32.19 -13.99 -12.53
C SER A 332 32.54 -14.01 -11.04
N ASP A 333 32.35 -12.89 -10.33
CA ASP A 333 32.55 -12.83 -8.88
C ASP A 333 31.19 -12.73 -8.19
N ILE A 334 30.55 -13.89 -7.99
CA ILE A 334 29.68 -14.04 -6.84
C ILE A 334 30.61 -13.85 -5.64
N VAL A 335 30.59 -12.66 -5.06
CA VAL A 335 31.12 -12.44 -3.72
C VAL A 335 30.34 -13.39 -2.82
N GLN A 336 30.95 -14.53 -2.51
CA GLN A 336 30.65 -15.25 -1.29
C GLN A 336 30.75 -14.18 -0.19
N LEU A 337 29.61 -13.80 0.37
CA LEU A 337 29.58 -12.88 1.50
C LEU A 337 30.54 -13.46 2.56
N PRO A 338 31.61 -12.74 2.95
CA PRO A 338 32.57 -13.26 3.90
C PRO A 338 31.83 -13.58 5.20
N SER A 339 32.06 -14.77 5.76
CA SER A 339 31.53 -15.22 7.05
C SER A 339 31.75 -14.23 8.19
N ASP A 340 32.67 -13.29 8.00
CA ASP A 340 33.15 -12.36 9.01
C ASP A 340 32.36 -11.04 9.03
N MET A 341 31.51 -10.74 8.02
CA MET A 341 30.66 -9.53 8.06
C MET A 341 29.60 -9.58 9.16
N LEU A 342 29.03 -10.76 9.44
CA LEU A 342 28.12 -10.96 10.58
C LEU A 342 28.84 -10.80 11.93
N ALA A 343 30.12 -11.17 12.01
CA ALA A 343 30.93 -10.99 13.21
C ALA A 343 31.30 -9.52 13.44
N ILE A 344 31.61 -8.78 12.37
CA ILE A 344 31.89 -7.34 12.42
C ILE A 344 30.65 -6.56 12.86
N TYR A 345 29.46 -6.87 12.32
CA TYR A 345 28.20 -6.24 12.74
C TYR A 345 27.85 -6.50 14.22
N ARG A 346 28.17 -7.68 14.75
CA ARG A 346 27.96 -8.03 16.17
C ARG A 346 28.98 -7.38 17.12
N SER A 347 30.09 -6.88 16.59
CA SER A 347 31.19 -6.27 17.36
C SER A 347 31.09 -4.75 17.48
N LEU A 348 30.16 -4.11 16.76
CA LEU A 348 29.92 -2.67 16.86
C LEU A 348 29.38 -2.30 18.25
N PRO A 349 29.93 -1.27 18.92
CA PRO A 349 29.55 -0.89 20.27
C PRO A 349 28.23 -0.12 20.23
N LEU A 350 27.13 -0.87 20.12
CA LEU A 350 25.77 -0.32 20.12
C LEU A 350 25.19 -0.38 21.52
N SER A 351 24.50 0.69 21.91
CA SER A 351 23.68 0.75 23.13
C SER A 351 22.60 -0.34 23.11
N ASP A 352 22.07 -0.72 24.27
CA ASP A 352 21.08 -1.80 24.39
C ASP A 352 19.81 -1.56 23.55
N ASP A 353 19.45 -0.30 23.27
CA ASP A 353 18.37 0.06 22.34
C ASP A 353 18.74 -0.17 20.86
N GLY A 354 20.02 0.02 20.48
CA GLY A 354 20.51 -0.29 19.14
C GLY A 354 20.51 -1.80 18.84
N ARG A 355 20.72 -2.63 19.86
CA ARG A 355 20.62 -4.10 19.73
C ARG A 355 19.18 -4.58 19.58
N ARG A 356 18.20 -3.88 20.15
CA ARG A 356 16.76 -4.18 19.97
C ARG A 356 16.28 -3.83 18.56
N GLN A 357 16.75 -2.73 17.99
CA GLN A 357 16.40 -2.37 16.60
C GLN A 357 17.00 -3.32 15.57
N LEU A 358 18.15 -3.95 15.86
CA LEU A 358 18.78 -4.96 15.01
C LEU A 358 18.13 -6.35 15.10
N ALA A 359 17.29 -6.61 16.11
CA ALA A 359 16.58 -7.88 16.27
C ALA A 359 15.21 -7.89 15.53
N ASP A 360 14.79 -6.76 14.98
CA ASP A 360 13.65 -6.68 14.06
C ASP A 360 14.13 -7.03 12.64
N ASP A 361 13.55 -8.08 12.04
CA ASP A 361 13.81 -8.51 10.65
C ASP A 361 13.58 -7.38 9.62
N ASP A 362 12.87 -6.33 10.01
CA ASP A 362 12.60 -5.11 9.25
C ASP A 362 13.83 -4.18 9.12
N PHE A 363 14.82 -4.26 10.04
CA PHE A 363 16.06 -3.49 9.95
C PHE A 363 17.02 -4.06 8.91
N LEU A 364 17.12 -5.39 8.80
CA LEU A 364 17.91 -6.04 7.74
C LEU A 364 17.29 -5.78 6.35
N TYR A 365 15.96 -5.72 6.25
CA TYR A 365 15.24 -5.34 5.03
C TYR A 365 15.52 -3.88 4.64
N LYS A 366 15.47 -2.95 5.60
CA LYS A 366 15.80 -1.53 5.37
C LYS A 366 17.28 -1.29 5.10
N CYS A 367 18.18 -2.06 5.69
CA CYS A 367 19.61 -2.04 5.34
C CYS A 367 19.88 -2.63 3.95
N ALA A 368 19.11 -3.62 3.50
CA ALA A 368 19.18 -4.14 2.14
C ALA A 368 18.66 -3.13 1.12
N GLU A 369 17.53 -2.43 1.39
CA GLU A 369 17.05 -1.32 0.58
C GLU A 369 18.05 -0.15 0.54
N PHE A 370 18.66 0.19 1.69
CA PHE A 370 19.67 1.24 1.76
C PHE A 370 20.96 0.88 1.00
N CYS A 371 21.47 -0.35 1.14
CA CYS A 371 22.60 -0.86 0.35
C CYS A 371 22.29 -0.96 -1.15
N HIS A 372 21.03 -1.21 -1.53
CA HIS A 372 20.60 -1.20 -2.93
C HIS A 372 20.53 0.24 -3.49
N SER A 373 20.23 1.23 -2.64
CA SER A 373 20.24 2.65 -3.04
C SER A 373 21.66 3.20 -3.23
N LEU A 374 22.63 2.75 -2.42
CA LEU A 374 24.04 3.18 -2.48
C LEU A 374 24.85 2.58 -3.65
N LYS A 375 24.33 1.58 -4.37
CA LYS A 375 24.96 1.06 -5.60
C LYS A 375 24.65 1.91 -6.86
N HIS A 376 23.81 2.95 -6.71
CA HIS A 376 23.44 3.87 -7.80
C HIS A 376 23.85 5.34 -7.55
N THR A 377 24.75 5.56 -6.60
CA THR A 377 25.66 6.71 -6.52
C THR A 377 27.08 6.21 -6.68
#